data_AF-A0A7I7RT01-F1
#
_entry.id   AF-A0A7I7RT01-F1
#
_cell.length_a   1.000
_cell.length_b   1.000
_cell.length_c   1.000
_cell.angle_alpha   90.00
_cell.angle_beta   90.00
_cell.angle_gamma   90.00
#
_symmetry.space_group_name_H-M   'P 1'
#
loop_
_entity.id
_entity.type
_entity.pdbx_description
1 polymer ?
#
loop_
_entity_poly.entity_id
_entity_poly.type
_entity_poly.pdbx_seq_one_letter_code
_entity_poly.pdbx_strand_id
1 'polypeptide(L)'
;MTIHSRLRALVATLCTVAALSIGVAPAAAADPLDYVVHTERVQVGPYPVTVGFTVWPLRAMQSLDFTFEPDGGIADKSGTIAAIAPDGWGDADRLSRHPRNRDVWGLDVESLTSSGRWTLRFTIDGPQGEGTGDLRVDVLEQPGPPLALSWLVGLIPLALTLVFFAVVWIRTGPRSIADANS
;
A
#
# COMPACT_ATOMS: atom_id res chain seq x y z
N MET A 1 -28.76 -39.40 -20.11
CA MET A 1 -28.30 -38.05 -19.76
C MET A 1 -26.87 -37.89 -20.27
N THR A 2 -26.69 -37.17 -21.38
CA THR A 2 -25.52 -37.26 -22.27
C THR A 2 -24.28 -36.59 -21.67
N ILE A 3 -23.10 -37.16 -21.92
CA ILE A 3 -21.79 -36.69 -21.42
C ILE A 3 -21.57 -35.18 -21.66
N HIS A 4 -22.11 -34.64 -22.75
CA HIS A 4 -22.07 -33.21 -23.06
C HIS A 4 -22.81 -32.32 -22.04
N SER A 5 -23.90 -32.81 -21.42
CA SER A 5 -24.62 -32.05 -20.39
C SER A 5 -23.85 -32.00 -19.07
N ARG A 6 -23.11 -33.07 -18.74
CA ARG A 6 -22.23 -33.12 -17.55
C ARG A 6 -21.01 -32.23 -17.71
N LEU A 7 -20.44 -32.17 -18.92
CA LEU A 7 -19.30 -31.30 -19.22
C LEU A 7 -19.69 -29.80 -19.19
N ARG A 8 -20.84 -29.44 -19.77
CA ARG A 8 -21.37 -28.08 -19.70
C ARG A 8 -21.69 -27.67 -18.27
N ALA A 9 -22.26 -28.57 -17.48
CA ALA A 9 -22.50 -28.33 -16.07
C ALA A 9 -21.19 -28.12 -15.30
N LEU A 10 -20.17 -28.93 -15.53
CA LEU A 10 -18.88 -28.83 -14.83
C LEU A 10 -18.12 -27.55 -15.18
N VAL A 11 -18.11 -27.15 -16.46
CA VAL A 11 -17.55 -25.86 -16.92
C VAL A 11 -18.32 -24.69 -16.32
N ALA A 12 -19.66 -24.75 -16.31
CA ALA A 12 -20.48 -23.73 -15.70
C ALA A 12 -20.16 -23.61 -14.20
N THR A 13 -20.08 -24.72 -13.46
CA THR A 13 -19.73 -24.69 -12.03
C THR A 13 -18.33 -24.12 -11.79
N LEU A 14 -17.35 -24.46 -12.63
CA LEU A 14 -15.99 -23.91 -12.51
C LEU A 14 -15.98 -22.39 -12.77
N CYS A 15 -16.73 -21.91 -13.76
CA CYS A 15 -16.88 -20.50 -14.04
C CYS A 15 -17.62 -19.77 -12.91
N THR A 16 -18.63 -20.38 -12.30
CA THR A 16 -19.35 -19.79 -11.15
C THR A 16 -18.45 -19.71 -9.93
N VAL A 17 -17.66 -20.75 -9.63
CA VAL A 17 -16.69 -20.75 -8.53
C VAL A 17 -15.59 -19.72 -8.78
N ALA A 18 -15.06 -19.62 -10.00
CA ALA A 18 -14.09 -18.61 -10.39
C ALA A 18 -14.66 -17.18 -10.24
N ALA A 19 -15.90 -16.95 -10.69
CA ALA A 19 -16.58 -15.66 -10.57
C ALA A 19 -16.86 -15.29 -9.10
N LEU A 20 -17.23 -16.26 -8.25
CA LEU A 20 -17.40 -16.02 -6.81
C LEU A 20 -16.07 -15.80 -6.08
N SER A 21 -14.96 -16.38 -6.54
CA SER A 21 -13.63 -16.20 -5.94
C SER A 21 -12.97 -14.84 -6.23
N ILE A 22 -13.60 -13.99 -7.07
CA ILE A 22 -13.20 -12.58 -7.27
C ILE A 22 -13.78 -11.68 -6.15
N GLY A 23 -14.42 -12.26 -5.14
CA GLY A 23 -14.99 -11.56 -3.99
C GLY A 23 -13.97 -10.85 -3.11
N VAL A 24 -13.87 -9.54 -3.32
CA VAL A 24 -13.45 -8.49 -2.37
C VAL A 24 -11.99 -8.58 -1.91
N ALA A 25 -11.07 -8.11 -2.76
CA ALA A 25 -10.00 -7.29 -2.23
C ALA A 25 -10.64 -5.98 -1.75
N PRO A 26 -10.32 -5.44 -0.55
CA PRO A 26 -10.63 -4.06 -0.29
C PRO A 26 -9.78 -3.24 -1.25
N ALA A 27 -10.37 -2.82 -2.36
CA ALA A 27 -9.91 -1.63 -3.05
C ALA A 27 -10.24 -0.45 -2.13
N ALA A 28 -9.46 -0.28 -1.08
CA ALA A 28 -9.41 0.97 -0.34
C ALA A 28 -8.61 1.98 -1.19
N ALA A 29 -9.07 2.21 -2.42
CA ALA A 29 -8.84 3.46 -3.12
C ALA A 29 -9.93 4.41 -2.60
N ALA A 30 -9.75 4.87 -1.36
CA ALA A 30 -10.52 5.98 -0.85
C ALA A 30 -10.04 7.25 -1.56
N ASP A 31 -11.00 8.03 -2.02
CA ASP A 31 -10.83 9.34 -2.65
C ASP A 31 -9.99 10.27 -1.73
N PRO A 32 -8.84 10.82 -2.16
CA PRO A 32 -7.82 11.39 -1.27
C PRO A 32 -8.07 12.89 -0.98
N LEU A 33 -9.24 13.22 -0.41
CA LEU A 33 -9.62 14.62 -0.20
C LEU A 33 -9.71 15.10 1.26
N ASP A 34 -9.51 14.25 2.28
CA ASP A 34 -9.38 14.70 3.69
C ASP A 34 -8.81 13.59 4.58
N TYR A 35 -7.48 13.40 4.66
CA TYR A 35 -6.95 12.18 5.26
C TYR A 35 -5.74 12.39 6.17
N VAL A 36 -5.81 13.26 7.18
CA VAL A 36 -4.93 13.04 8.36
C VAL A 36 -5.57 11.93 9.19
N VAL A 37 -4.97 10.74 9.18
CA VAL A 37 -5.47 9.56 9.90
C VAL A 37 -4.83 9.41 11.28
N HIS A 38 -3.67 10.02 11.50
CA HIS A 38 -2.96 10.00 12.76
C HIS A 38 -2.23 11.33 12.99
N THR A 39 -2.14 11.77 14.24
CA THR A 39 -1.42 13.00 14.60
C THR A 39 -0.49 12.74 15.78
N GLU A 40 0.75 13.20 15.67
CA GLU A 40 1.68 13.24 16.79
C GLU A 40 2.02 14.68 17.13
N ARG A 41 2.21 14.96 18.43
CA ARG A 41 2.64 16.27 18.89
C ARG A 41 4.11 16.22 19.28
N VAL A 42 4.89 17.14 18.75
CA VAL A 42 6.31 17.29 19.03
C VAL A 42 6.60 18.71 19.48
N GLN A 43 7.46 18.84 20.48
CA GLN A 43 7.95 20.14 20.93
C GLN A 43 9.23 20.47 20.15
N VAL A 44 9.22 21.55 19.38
CA VAL A 44 10.36 22.01 18.56
C VAL A 44 10.87 23.32 19.14
N GLY A 45 11.80 23.22 20.08
CA GLY A 45 12.22 24.36 20.91
C GLY A 45 11.02 25.07 21.56
N PRO A 46 10.78 26.37 21.30
CA PRO A 46 9.65 27.10 21.88
C PRO A 46 8.32 26.83 21.14
N TYR A 47 8.33 26.13 20.01
CA TYR A 47 7.14 25.91 19.16
C TYR A 47 6.55 24.50 19.37
N PRO A 48 5.34 24.37 19.93
CA PRO A 48 4.59 23.13 19.83
C PRO A 48 4.18 22.91 18.36
N VAL A 49 4.38 21.69 17.85
CA VAL A 49 4.08 21.33 16.47
C VAL A 49 3.20 20.09 16.45
N THR A 50 2.13 20.14 15.66
CA THR A 50 1.31 18.98 15.33
C THR A 50 1.75 18.42 13.99
N VAL A 51 2.12 17.14 13.98
CA VAL A 51 2.50 16.38 12.80
C VAL A 51 1.34 15.49 12.38
N GLY A 52 0.76 15.75 11.22
CA GLY A 52 -0.32 14.95 10.64
C GLY A 52 0.22 13.92 9.65
N PHE A 53 -0.20 12.68 9.83
CA PHE A 53 0.13 11.55 8.97
C PHE A 53 -1.07 11.13 8.16
N THR A 54 -0.83 10.92 6.88
CA THR A 54 -1.85 10.47 5.95
C THR A 54 -2.08 8.97 5.90
N VAL A 55 -1.11 8.19 6.37
CA VAL A 55 -1.16 6.74 6.47
C VAL A 55 -0.65 6.33 7.83
N TRP A 56 -1.29 5.33 8.44
CA TRP A 56 -0.82 4.71 9.68
C TRP A 56 -1.19 3.23 9.73
N PRO A 57 -0.29 2.31 10.15
CA PRO A 57 1.12 2.53 10.48
C PRO A 57 1.97 2.85 9.25
N LEU A 58 3.09 3.53 9.44
CA LEU A 58 4.04 3.86 8.37
C LEU A 58 4.71 2.59 7.83
N ARG A 59 4.97 2.56 6.53
CA ARG A 59 5.68 1.44 5.88
C ARG A 59 6.75 1.97 4.92
N ALA A 60 7.81 1.20 4.78
CA ALA A 60 8.89 1.51 3.87
C ALA A 60 8.41 1.51 2.42
N MET A 61 9.12 2.27 1.58
CA MET A 61 8.90 2.44 0.14
C MET A 61 7.51 3.02 -0.22
N GLN A 62 6.80 3.60 0.75
CA GLN A 62 5.56 4.31 0.51
C GLN A 62 5.82 5.81 0.37
N SER A 63 5.14 6.43 -0.59
CA SER A 63 5.01 7.87 -0.68
C SER A 63 4.17 8.36 0.50
N LEU A 64 4.76 9.17 1.37
CA LEU A 64 4.07 9.74 2.52
C LEU A 64 3.87 11.23 2.32
N ASP A 65 2.69 11.69 2.73
CA ASP A 65 2.37 13.11 2.81
C ASP A 65 2.24 13.47 4.29
N PHE A 66 3.02 14.46 4.72
CA PHE A 66 3.08 14.92 6.09
C PHE A 66 2.68 16.38 6.15
N THR A 67 1.86 16.71 7.14
CA THR A 67 1.53 18.11 7.45
C THR A 67 2.18 18.50 8.77
N PHE A 68 2.77 19.68 8.80
CA PHE A 68 3.38 20.25 10.01
C PHE A 68 2.75 21.58 10.31
N GLU A 69 2.13 21.67 11.47
CA GLU A 69 1.41 22.84 11.93
C GLU A 69 1.97 23.28 13.29
N PRO A 70 2.86 24.30 13.31
CA PRO A 70 3.26 24.94 14.55
C PRO A 70 2.12 25.79 15.11
N ASP A 71 2.01 25.84 16.44
CA ASP A 71 1.06 26.73 17.12
C ASP A 71 1.30 28.19 16.70
N GLY A 72 0.22 28.88 16.35
CA GLY A 72 0.27 30.24 15.81
C GLY A 72 0.62 30.33 14.32
N GLY A 73 0.67 29.21 13.60
CA GLY A 73 0.82 29.13 12.14
C GLY A 73 2.23 29.41 11.63
N ILE A 74 2.40 29.34 10.30
CA ILE A 74 3.72 29.35 9.64
C ILE A 74 4.13 30.69 9.01
N ALA A 75 3.30 31.73 9.09
CA ALA A 75 3.45 32.93 8.25
C ALA A 75 4.78 33.68 8.47
N ASP A 76 5.22 33.72 9.72
CA ASP A 76 6.40 34.39 10.24
C ASP A 76 7.51 33.41 10.65
N LYS A 77 7.38 32.14 10.25
CA LYS A 77 8.32 31.07 10.58
C LYS A 77 8.90 30.49 9.30
N SER A 78 10.09 29.93 9.43
CA SER A 78 10.69 29.05 8.43
C SER A 78 11.25 27.83 9.14
N GLY A 79 11.50 26.76 8.40
CA GLY A 79 12.11 25.60 9.01
C GLY A 79 12.69 24.63 8.02
N THR A 80 13.39 23.67 8.57
CA THR A 80 13.92 22.51 7.88
C THR A 80 13.47 21.24 8.58
N ILE A 81 13.42 20.17 7.80
CA ILE A 81 13.16 18.81 8.26
C ILE A 81 14.28 17.91 7.77
N ALA A 82 14.82 17.09 8.66
CA ALA A 82 15.71 16.00 8.30
C ALA A 82 15.06 14.66 8.66
N ALA A 83 14.88 13.80 7.66
CA ALA A 83 14.46 12.42 7.86
C ALA A 83 15.69 11.54 8.06
N ILE A 84 15.99 11.21 9.32
CA ILE A 84 17.16 10.41 9.69
C ILE A 84 16.75 8.93 9.70
N ALA A 85 17.36 8.18 8.78
CA ALA A 85 17.18 6.75 8.63
C ALA A 85 17.78 5.95 9.81
N PRO A 86 17.39 4.67 9.98
CA PRO A 86 17.89 3.84 11.07
C PRO A 86 19.41 3.63 11.08
N ASP A 87 20.08 3.79 9.93
CA ASP A 87 21.54 3.73 9.78
C ASP A 87 22.24 5.07 10.14
N GLY A 88 21.46 6.10 10.47
CA GLY A 88 21.92 7.43 10.84
C GLY A 88 22.12 8.39 9.66
N TRP A 89 21.89 7.94 8.43
CA TRP A 89 21.93 8.82 7.25
C TRP A 89 20.65 9.65 7.17
N GLY A 90 20.76 10.93 6.81
CA GLY A 90 19.60 11.79 6.63
C GLY A 90 20.01 13.14 6.05
N ASP A 91 19.29 13.59 5.03
CA ASP A 91 19.43 14.91 4.44
C ASP A 91 18.38 15.85 5.00
N ALA A 92 18.75 17.12 5.13
CA ALA A 92 17.88 18.17 5.64
C ALA A 92 17.31 18.97 4.47
N ASP A 93 15.99 19.00 4.37
CA ASP A 93 15.25 19.76 3.38
C ASP A 93 14.49 20.92 4.00
N ARG A 94 14.24 21.95 3.20
CA ARG A 94 13.48 23.12 3.65
C ARG A 94 11.99 22.80 3.66
N LEU A 95 11.33 23.09 4.79
CA LEU A 95 9.88 22.99 4.90
C LEU A 95 9.21 23.95 3.92
N SER A 96 8.45 23.38 3.00
CA SER A 96 7.72 24.11 1.97
C SER A 96 6.24 24.22 2.35
N ARG A 97 5.56 25.23 1.83
CA ARG A 97 4.11 25.37 2.05
C ARG A 97 3.39 24.26 1.32
N HIS A 98 2.41 23.64 1.98
CA HIS A 98 1.64 22.57 1.37
C HIS A 98 0.85 23.10 0.14
N PRO A 99 0.83 22.40 -1.01
CA PRO A 99 0.28 22.92 -2.26
C PRO A 99 -1.20 23.31 -2.20
N ARG A 100 -1.99 22.56 -1.42
CA ARG A 100 -3.45 22.77 -1.30
C ARG A 100 -3.86 23.61 -0.09
N ASN A 101 -3.02 23.66 0.94
CA ASN A 101 -3.27 24.44 2.15
C ASN A 101 -2.00 25.24 2.47
N ARG A 102 -1.98 26.52 2.10
CA ARG A 102 -0.77 27.34 2.20
C ARG A 102 -0.47 27.83 3.61
N ASP A 103 -1.35 27.53 4.57
CA ASP A 103 -1.21 27.93 5.99
C ASP A 103 -0.50 26.87 6.83
N VAL A 104 -0.20 25.71 6.24
CA VAL A 104 0.59 24.63 6.86
C VAL A 104 1.81 24.29 6.02
N TRP A 105 2.84 23.74 6.65
CA TRP A 105 3.94 23.14 5.92
C TRP A 105 3.57 21.73 5.49
N GLY A 106 4.01 21.38 4.29
CA GLY A 106 3.88 20.05 3.72
C GLY A 106 5.25 19.55 3.28
N LEU A 107 5.50 18.27 3.49
CA LEU A 107 6.65 17.62 2.88
C LEU A 107 6.26 17.16 1.48
N ASP A 108 7.03 17.56 0.47
CA ASP A 108 6.85 17.07 -0.90
C ASP A 108 7.27 15.60 -0.93
N VAL A 109 6.30 14.70 -1.08
CA VAL A 109 6.41 13.24 -1.34
C VAL A 109 7.79 12.64 -1.04
N GLU A 110 8.09 12.38 0.24
CA GLU A 110 9.30 11.66 0.60
C GLU A 110 8.96 10.19 0.90
N SER A 111 9.76 9.29 0.33
CA SER A 111 9.63 7.86 0.56
C SER A 111 10.66 7.40 1.58
N LEU A 112 10.19 6.89 2.72
CA LEU A 112 11.07 6.25 3.70
C LEU A 112 11.56 4.92 3.11
N THR A 113 12.83 4.85 2.73
CA THR A 113 13.35 3.77 1.87
C THR A 113 13.54 2.43 2.60
N SER A 114 13.63 2.44 3.92
CA SER A 114 13.92 1.27 4.75
C SER A 114 12.96 1.16 5.93
N SER A 115 12.76 -0.08 6.40
CA SER A 115 12.05 -0.35 7.65
C SER A 115 12.95 -0.09 8.85
N GLY A 116 12.35 0.25 9.99
CA GLY A 116 13.06 0.51 11.23
C GLY A 116 12.61 1.80 11.90
N ARG A 117 13.40 2.25 12.88
CA ARG A 117 13.11 3.47 13.63
C ARG A 117 13.71 4.68 12.93
N TRP A 118 12.84 5.54 12.42
CA TRP A 118 13.22 6.81 11.80
C TRP A 118 13.11 7.95 12.81
N THR A 119 13.95 8.97 12.65
CA THR A 119 13.86 10.21 13.41
C THR A 119 13.61 11.38 12.46
N LEU A 120 12.45 12.01 12.59
CA LEU A 120 12.13 13.25 11.90
C LEU A 120 12.60 14.40 12.80
N ARG A 121 13.69 15.06 12.41
CA ARG A 121 14.23 16.21 13.14
C ARG A 121 13.73 17.49 12.47
N PHE A 122 13.09 18.33 13.27
CA PHE A 122 12.59 19.63 12.84
C PHE A 122 13.46 20.72 13.43
N THR A 123 13.80 21.70 12.60
CA THR A 123 14.38 22.96 13.05
C THR A 123 13.49 24.10 12.56
N ILE A 124 12.96 24.89 13.47
CA ILE A 124 12.08 26.03 13.18
C ILE A 124 12.78 27.31 13.63
N ASP A 125 12.86 28.27 12.72
CA ASP A 125 13.27 29.63 12.99
C ASP A 125 12.05 30.56 12.92
N GLY A 126 11.89 31.41 13.93
CA GLY A 126 10.74 32.28 14.09
C GLY A 126 10.95 33.37 15.15
N PRO A 127 9.90 34.14 15.49
CA PRO A 127 10.04 35.31 16.35
C PRO A 127 10.53 35.02 17.79
N GLN A 128 10.34 33.79 18.27
CA GLN A 128 10.78 33.35 19.60
C GLN A 128 12.20 32.76 19.57
N GLY A 129 12.89 32.83 18.43
CA GLY A 129 14.21 32.26 18.18
C GLY A 129 14.14 30.90 17.49
N GLU A 130 15.31 30.31 17.26
CA GLU A 130 15.48 28.99 16.67
C GLU A 130 15.14 27.88 17.68
N GLY A 131 14.41 26.85 17.24
CA GLY A 131 14.04 25.68 18.01
C GLY A 131 14.29 24.40 17.23
N THR A 132 14.74 23.34 17.90
CA THR A 132 14.90 22.01 17.30
C THR A 132 14.13 20.97 18.11
N GLY A 133 13.55 19.97 17.44
CA GLY A 133 12.80 18.89 18.06
C GLY A 133 12.82 17.62 17.21
N ASP A 134 12.74 16.46 17.88
CA ASP A 134 12.85 15.15 17.25
C ASP A 134 11.56 14.35 17.46
N LEU A 135 11.03 13.80 16.37
CA LEU A 135 9.92 12.84 16.39
C LEU A 135 10.41 11.47 15.94
N ARG A 136 10.19 10.44 16.76
CA ARG A 136 10.59 9.07 16.45
C ARG A 136 9.39 8.28 15.96
N VAL A 137 9.48 7.73 14.76
CA VAL A 137 8.43 6.93 14.16
C VAL A 137 8.95 5.55 13.78
N ASP A 138 8.14 4.52 14.02
CA ASP A 138 8.48 3.15 13.64
C ASP A 138 7.88 2.85 12.25
N VAL A 139 8.75 2.53 11.29
CA VAL A 139 8.40 2.24 9.90
C VAL A 139 8.47 0.73 9.68
N LEU A 140 7.35 0.15 9.28
CA LEU A 140 7.23 -1.28 9.05
C LEU A 140 7.70 -1.68 7.65
N GLU A 141 7.94 -2.96 7.44
CA GLU A 141 8.20 -3.49 6.11
C GLU A 141 6.97 -3.37 5.20
N GLN A 142 7.23 -3.25 3.90
CA GLN A 142 6.18 -3.30 2.89
C GLN A 142 5.61 -4.73 2.82
N PRO A 143 4.29 -4.92 2.94
CA PRO A 143 3.70 -6.24 2.79
C PRO A 143 3.88 -6.70 1.34
N GLY A 144 4.35 -7.94 1.18
CA GLY A 144 4.40 -8.58 -0.14
C GLY A 144 3.01 -8.74 -0.76
N PRO A 145 2.94 -9.06 -2.07
CA PRO A 145 1.66 -9.32 -2.73
C PRO A 145 0.87 -10.40 -1.96
N PRO A 146 -0.46 -10.24 -1.82
CA PRO A 146 -1.27 -11.18 -1.06
C PRO A 146 -1.02 -12.62 -1.51
N LEU A 147 -0.67 -13.50 -0.56
CA LEU A 147 -0.29 -14.88 -0.87
C LEU A 147 -1.32 -15.58 -1.77
N ALA A 148 -2.61 -15.40 -1.49
CA ALA A 148 -3.69 -15.97 -2.29
C ALA A 148 -3.62 -15.52 -3.77
N LEU A 149 -3.31 -14.26 -4.03
CA LEU A 149 -3.15 -13.73 -5.38
C LEU A 149 -1.92 -14.33 -6.07
N SER A 150 -0.80 -14.41 -5.35
CA SER A 150 0.43 -15.03 -5.84
C SER A 150 0.22 -16.51 -6.21
N TRP A 151 -0.52 -17.26 -5.40
CA TRP A 151 -0.91 -18.64 -5.68
C TRP A 151 -1.85 -18.75 -6.89
N LEU A 152 -2.85 -17.88 -6.97
CA LEU A 152 -3.81 -17.89 -8.08
C LEU A 152 -3.10 -17.67 -9.42
N VAL A 153 -2.20 -16.68 -9.49
CA VAL A 153 -1.37 -16.42 -10.67
C VAL A 153 -0.43 -17.59 -10.95
N GLY A 154 0.21 -18.15 -9.92
CA GLY A 154 1.11 -19.29 -10.04
C GLY A 154 0.44 -20.58 -10.54
N LEU A 155 -0.86 -20.75 -10.29
CA LEU A 155 -1.62 -21.94 -10.71
C LEU A 155 -2.20 -21.85 -12.13
N ILE A 156 -2.12 -20.68 -12.80
CA ILE A 156 -2.63 -20.51 -14.17
C ILE A 156 -2.04 -21.54 -15.15
N PRO A 157 -0.70 -21.75 -15.22
CA PRO A 157 -0.13 -22.72 -16.17
C PRO A 157 -0.59 -24.16 -15.90
N LEU A 158 -0.73 -24.54 -14.63
CA LEU A 158 -1.21 -25.87 -14.24
C LEU A 158 -2.68 -26.04 -14.64
N ALA A 159 -3.52 -25.04 -14.36
CA ALA A 159 -4.94 -25.07 -14.73
C ALA A 159 -5.12 -25.20 -16.24
N LEU A 160 -4.37 -24.43 -17.04
CA LEU A 160 -4.38 -24.53 -18.50
C LEU A 160 -3.95 -25.92 -18.98
N THR A 161 -2.93 -26.50 -18.37
CA THR A 161 -2.44 -27.85 -18.69
C THR A 161 -3.51 -28.91 -18.40
N LEU A 162 -4.15 -28.86 -17.24
CA LEU A 162 -5.22 -29.79 -16.86
C LEU A 162 -6.42 -29.67 -17.81
N VAL A 163 -6.82 -28.45 -18.17
CA VAL A 163 -7.88 -28.21 -19.15
C VAL A 163 -7.51 -28.77 -20.51
N PHE A 164 -6.26 -28.56 -20.97
CA PHE A 164 -5.78 -29.10 -22.24
C PHE A 164 -5.86 -30.62 -22.27
N PHE A 165 -5.32 -31.31 -21.26
CA PHE A 165 -5.37 -32.78 -21.19
C PHE A 165 -6.80 -33.30 -21.08
N ALA A 166 -7.66 -32.65 -20.28
CA ALA A 166 -9.07 -33.02 -20.19
C ALA A 166 -9.77 -32.90 -21.56
N VAL A 167 -9.53 -31.82 -22.31
CA VAL A 167 -10.08 -31.62 -23.65
C VAL A 167 -9.58 -32.68 -24.63
N VAL A 168 -8.28 -32.99 -24.61
CA VAL A 168 -7.70 -34.06 -25.45
C VAL A 168 -8.34 -35.39 -25.11
N TRP A 169 -8.37 -35.78 -23.83
CA TRP A 169 -8.96 -37.05 -23.38
C TRP A 169 -10.44 -37.19 -23.74
N ILE A 170 -11.23 -36.11 -23.65
CA ILE A 170 -12.64 -36.15 -24.05
C ILE A 170 -12.78 -36.33 -25.57
N ARG A 171 -11.88 -35.73 -26.37
CA ARG A 171 -11.92 -35.81 -27.83
C ARG A 171 -11.37 -37.13 -28.38
N THR A 172 -10.40 -37.74 -27.69
CA THR A 172 -9.70 -38.95 -28.15
C THR A 172 -9.99 -40.17 -27.28
N GLY A 173 -10.83 -40.03 -26.26
CA GLY A 173 -11.17 -41.09 -25.32
C GLY A 173 -11.80 -42.30 -26.01
N PRO A 174 -11.73 -43.50 -25.39
CA PRO A 174 -11.98 -44.75 -26.08
C PRO A 174 -13.40 -44.75 -26.66
N ARG A 175 -13.54 -44.94 -27.98
CA ARG A 175 -14.78 -45.49 -28.53
C ARG A 175 -15.01 -46.78 -27.75
N SER A 176 -16.07 -46.82 -26.96
CA SER A 176 -16.48 -47.99 -26.20
C SER A 176 -16.43 -49.18 -27.15
N ILE A 177 -15.56 -50.14 -26.85
CA ILE A 177 -15.51 -51.45 -27.51
C ILE A 177 -16.77 -52.17 -27.04
N ALA A 178 -17.92 -51.77 -27.56
CA ALA A 178 -19.23 -52.30 -27.21
C ALA A 178 -19.89 -53.07 -28.38
N ASP A 179 -19.25 -53.11 -29.55
CA ASP A 179 -19.79 -53.76 -30.74
C ASP A 179 -18.99 -55.02 -31.17
N ALA A 180 -18.24 -55.65 -30.25
CA ALA A 180 -17.43 -56.84 -30.56
C ALA A 180 -18.13 -58.18 -30.27
N ASN A 181 -19.43 -58.18 -29.91
CA ASN A 181 -20.22 -59.39 -29.72
C ASN A 181 -21.65 -59.18 -30.27
N SER A 182 -21.82 -59.22 -31.58
CA SER A 182 -23.08 -59.55 -32.24
C SER A 182 -22.83 -60.46 -33.43
#